data_AF-A0A7K2PGY9-F1
#
_entry.id   AF-A0A7K2PGY9-F1
#
_cell.length_a   1.000
_cell.length_b   1.000
_cell.length_c   1.000
_cell.angle_alpha   90.00
_cell.angle_beta   90.00
_cell.angle_gamma   90.00
#
_symmetry.space_group_name_H-M   'P 1'
#
loop_
_entity.id
_entity.type
_entity.pdbx_description
1 polymer ?
#
loop_
_entity_poly.entity_id
_entity_poly.type
_entity_poly.pdbx_seq_one_letter_code
_entity_poly.pdbx_strand_id
1 'polypeptide(L)'
;PDVFAVAFQYSSAGAPDKHNAAGVRYAGTAHFGPRNAAVNNPLDFAFHDEQSDFYDYLGLPWTFPDGTRVQPEKDRYGDADCSGFQRLVWGYRMGIPLHNTNTEGAGLPRRAYAIAAHGPGRMVIPHTGKQQATDLSALQPGDLVFFAIIKDRPDFIDHCGMYMGLDDQGRHRFYSSRSAANGPTMGDMSGHALLDGTDFYARGFRAARRL
;
A
#
# COMPACT_ATOMS: atom_id res chain seq x y z
N PRO A 1 -6.60 7.81 -16.13
CA PRO A 1 -7.63 7.65 -15.06
C PRO A 1 -7.30 8.56 -13.88
N ASP A 2 -8.28 8.96 -13.07
CA ASP A 2 -8.00 9.63 -11.79
C ASP A 2 -7.58 8.57 -10.76
N VAL A 3 -6.40 8.73 -10.17
CA VAL A 3 -5.82 7.69 -9.31
C VAL A 3 -6.58 7.53 -7.99
N PHE A 4 -7.14 8.61 -7.43
CA PHE A 4 -7.92 8.53 -6.21
C PHE A 4 -9.25 7.84 -6.48
N ALA A 5 -9.94 8.22 -7.56
CA ALA A 5 -11.17 7.57 -7.97
C ALA A 5 -10.96 6.06 -8.23
N VAL A 6 -9.78 5.66 -8.72
CA VAL A 6 -9.40 4.25 -8.85
C VAL A 6 -9.13 3.63 -7.47
N ALA A 7 -8.33 4.27 -6.61
CA ALA A 7 -7.99 3.76 -5.29
C ALA A 7 -9.24 3.50 -4.43
N PHE A 8 -10.22 4.42 -4.45
CA PHE A 8 -11.47 4.27 -3.69
C PHE A 8 -12.37 3.14 -4.19
N GLN A 9 -12.15 2.59 -5.39
CA GLN A 9 -12.85 1.39 -5.86
C GLN A 9 -12.46 0.11 -5.09
N TYR A 10 -11.50 0.20 -4.17
CA TYR A 10 -11.02 -0.92 -3.37
C TYR A 10 -11.25 -0.73 -1.86
N SER A 11 -11.98 0.32 -1.47
CA SER A 11 -12.20 0.67 -0.07
C SER A 11 -12.75 -0.49 0.75
N SER A 12 -12.16 -0.70 1.94
CA SER A 12 -12.65 -1.69 2.91
C SER A 12 -14.01 -1.31 3.51
N ALA A 13 -14.48 -0.08 3.28
CA ALA A 13 -15.82 0.38 3.67
C ALA A 13 -16.94 -0.09 2.73
N GLY A 14 -16.74 -1.18 1.97
CA GLY A 14 -17.77 -1.78 1.12
C GLY A 14 -17.80 -1.26 -0.32
N ALA A 15 -16.64 -1.10 -0.97
CA ALA A 15 -16.61 -0.75 -2.39
C ALA A 15 -17.32 -1.83 -3.24
N PRO A 16 -18.20 -1.43 -4.18
CA PRO A 16 -19.00 -2.36 -4.96
C PRO A 16 -18.17 -3.07 -6.02
N ASP A 17 -18.47 -4.35 -6.23
CA ASP A 17 -17.81 -5.17 -7.22
C ASP A 17 -18.09 -4.67 -8.65
N LYS A 18 -17.05 -4.62 -9.47
CA LYS A 18 -17.12 -4.37 -10.90
C LYS A 18 -16.39 -5.47 -11.64
N HIS A 19 -17.06 -5.98 -12.68
CA HIS A 19 -16.56 -7.08 -13.49
C HIS A 19 -16.33 -6.62 -14.93
N ASN A 20 -15.29 -7.14 -15.57
CA ASN A 20 -15.08 -6.94 -17.00
C ASN A 20 -15.88 -7.98 -17.82
N ALA A 21 -15.81 -7.90 -19.15
CA ALA A 21 -16.52 -8.82 -20.04
C ALA A 21 -16.12 -10.30 -19.88
N ALA A 22 -14.94 -10.57 -19.32
CA ALA A 22 -14.45 -11.92 -19.02
C ALA A 22 -14.86 -12.40 -17.60
N GLY A 23 -15.65 -11.61 -16.87
CA GLY A 23 -16.09 -11.95 -15.52
C GLY A 23 -15.03 -11.76 -14.43
N VAL A 24 -13.93 -11.05 -14.72
CA VAL A 24 -12.90 -10.73 -13.71
C VAL A 24 -13.37 -9.57 -12.86
N ARG A 25 -13.38 -9.75 -11.54
CA ARG A 25 -13.57 -8.66 -10.59
C ARG A 25 -12.33 -7.76 -10.58
N TYR A 26 -12.40 -6.65 -11.30
CA TYR A 26 -11.27 -5.71 -11.40
C TYR A 26 -11.34 -4.58 -10.37
N ALA A 27 -12.47 -4.42 -9.70
CA ALA A 27 -12.74 -3.45 -8.62
C ALA A 27 -13.80 -4.02 -7.68
N GLY A 28 -13.83 -3.52 -6.45
CA GLY A 28 -14.58 -4.10 -5.33
C GLY A 28 -13.74 -4.10 -4.07
N THR A 29 -14.38 -4.32 -2.92
CA THR A 29 -13.74 -4.32 -1.59
C THR A 29 -12.49 -5.19 -1.59
N ALA A 30 -11.34 -4.59 -1.24
CA ALA A 30 -10.09 -5.31 -1.05
C ALA A 30 -9.86 -5.58 0.44
N HIS A 31 -9.34 -6.75 0.75
CA HIS A 31 -8.91 -7.13 2.09
C HIS A 31 -7.38 -7.09 2.21
N PHE A 32 -6.83 -7.14 3.43
CA PHE A 32 -5.38 -7.09 3.60
C PHE A 32 -4.73 -8.44 3.28
N GLY A 33 -5.31 -9.52 3.80
CA GLY A 33 -4.78 -10.87 3.73
C GLY A 33 -5.60 -11.84 4.56
N PRO A 34 -5.30 -13.15 4.50
CA PRO A 34 -5.95 -14.16 5.31
C PRO A 34 -5.72 -13.92 6.80
N ARG A 35 -6.65 -14.39 7.63
CA ARG A 35 -6.56 -14.29 9.09
C ARG A 35 -5.41 -15.14 9.63
N ASN A 36 -4.49 -14.54 10.38
CA ASN A 36 -3.38 -15.25 11.02
C ASN A 36 -3.77 -15.85 12.38
N ALA A 37 -4.13 -17.14 12.40
CA ALA A 37 -4.60 -17.83 13.60
C ALA A 37 -3.64 -17.77 14.82
N ALA A 38 -2.35 -17.48 14.63
CA ALA A 38 -1.39 -17.34 15.74
C ALA A 38 -1.47 -16.00 16.49
N VAL A 39 -2.14 -14.99 15.94
CA VAL A 39 -2.18 -13.63 16.49
C VAL A 39 -3.55 -13.36 17.08
N ASN A 40 -3.69 -13.23 18.40
CA ASN A 40 -5.01 -13.09 19.04
C ASN A 40 -5.57 -11.66 19.05
N ASN A 41 -4.70 -10.65 19.00
CA ASN A 41 -5.12 -9.26 19.07
C ASN A 41 -5.56 -8.75 17.69
N PRO A 42 -6.85 -8.39 17.48
CA PRO A 42 -7.35 -7.88 16.20
C PRO A 42 -6.73 -6.56 15.74
N LEU A 43 -6.09 -5.82 16.65
CA LEU A 43 -5.43 -4.56 16.35
C LEU A 43 -3.96 -4.73 15.99
N ASP A 44 -3.42 -5.94 16.06
CA ASP A 44 -2.04 -6.25 15.72
C ASP A 44 -1.80 -6.22 14.20
N PHE A 45 -0.65 -5.70 13.78
CA PHE A 45 -0.28 -5.63 12.36
C PHE A 45 -0.14 -7.01 11.72
N ALA A 46 0.18 -8.04 12.50
CA ALA A 46 0.27 -9.42 12.03
C ALA A 46 -1.08 -10.17 12.09
N PHE A 47 -2.19 -9.51 12.46
CA PHE A 47 -3.50 -10.16 12.58
C PHE A 47 -4.03 -10.70 11.25
N HIS A 48 -3.79 -9.97 10.16
CA HIS A 48 -3.91 -10.45 8.80
C HIS A 48 -2.52 -10.63 8.19
N ASP A 49 -2.32 -11.71 7.44
CA ASP A 49 -1.02 -12.07 6.89
C ASP A 49 -0.64 -11.18 5.69
N GLU A 50 0.49 -10.47 5.80
CA GLU A 50 1.11 -9.71 4.72
C GLU A 50 1.66 -10.70 3.68
N GLN A 51 1.32 -10.55 2.40
CA GLN A 51 1.89 -11.26 1.23
C GLN A 51 1.03 -11.10 -0.03
N SER A 52 -0.19 -10.59 0.10
CA SER A 52 -1.14 -10.45 -1.01
C SER A 52 -0.76 -9.33 -1.97
N ASP A 53 -0.62 -9.64 -3.27
CA ASP A 53 -0.33 -8.69 -4.35
C ASP A 53 -1.55 -8.49 -5.27
N PHE A 54 -1.43 -7.61 -6.27
CA PHE A 54 -2.52 -7.31 -7.20
C PHE A 54 -3.10 -8.53 -7.92
N TYR A 55 -2.28 -9.55 -8.22
CA TYR A 55 -2.74 -10.75 -8.90
C TYR A 55 -3.58 -11.66 -7.99
N ASP A 56 -3.33 -11.64 -6.68
CA ASP A 56 -4.15 -12.34 -5.67
C ASP A 56 -5.54 -11.70 -5.59
N TYR A 57 -5.58 -10.35 -5.52
CA TYR A 57 -6.84 -9.61 -5.55
C TYR A 57 -7.71 -9.99 -6.77
N LEU A 58 -7.08 -10.05 -7.95
CA LEU A 58 -7.75 -10.33 -9.22
C LEU A 58 -8.10 -11.82 -9.37
N GLY A 59 -7.42 -12.72 -8.66
CA GLY A 59 -7.51 -14.16 -8.86
C GLY A 59 -6.98 -14.59 -10.23
N LEU A 60 -6.00 -13.87 -10.80
CA LEU A 60 -5.47 -14.13 -12.13
C LEU A 60 -3.97 -14.47 -12.11
N PRO A 61 -3.52 -15.49 -12.85
CA PRO A 61 -2.10 -15.71 -13.10
C PRO A 61 -1.48 -14.47 -13.77
N TRP A 62 -0.24 -14.15 -13.40
CA TRP A 62 0.48 -13.03 -13.98
C TRP A 62 1.85 -13.43 -14.49
N THR A 63 2.28 -12.82 -15.59
CA THR A 63 3.63 -12.94 -16.14
C THR A 63 4.26 -11.56 -16.18
N PHE A 64 5.36 -11.40 -15.43
CA PHE A 64 6.14 -10.17 -15.41
C PHE A 64 6.98 -10.01 -16.68
N PRO A 65 7.47 -8.80 -16.99
CA PRO A 65 8.26 -8.55 -18.21
C PRO A 65 9.52 -9.40 -18.36
N ASP A 66 10.09 -9.88 -17.25
CA ASP A 66 11.26 -10.79 -17.22
C ASP A 66 10.89 -12.26 -17.51
N GLY A 67 9.61 -12.55 -17.78
CA GLY A 67 9.08 -13.90 -17.99
C GLY A 67 8.72 -14.65 -16.71
N THR A 68 9.00 -14.07 -15.53
CA THR A 68 8.63 -14.68 -14.25
C THR A 68 7.11 -14.81 -14.17
N ARG A 69 6.63 -16.03 -13.94
CA ARG A 69 5.20 -16.34 -13.81
C ARG A 69 4.85 -16.61 -12.36
N VAL A 70 3.77 -15.98 -11.90
CA VAL A 70 3.19 -16.17 -10.57
C VAL A 70 1.74 -16.63 -10.69
N GLN A 71 1.29 -17.36 -9.67
CA GLN A 71 -0.08 -17.84 -9.56
C GLN A 71 -0.73 -17.20 -8.33
N PRO A 72 -2.00 -16.78 -8.41
CA PRO A 72 -2.72 -16.28 -7.26
C PRO A 72 -2.98 -17.41 -6.26
N GLU A 73 -2.90 -17.11 -4.97
CA GLU A 73 -3.33 -18.03 -3.93
C GLU A 73 -4.85 -17.97 -3.78
N LYS A 74 -5.51 -19.13 -3.78
CA LYS A 74 -6.98 -19.22 -3.69
C LYS A 74 -7.51 -18.54 -2.43
N ASP A 75 -6.82 -18.71 -1.31
CA ASP A 75 -7.22 -18.17 -0.01
C ASP A 75 -7.01 -16.64 0.09
N ARG A 76 -6.35 -16.03 -0.92
CA ARG A 76 -6.08 -14.60 -1.01
C ARG A 76 -6.93 -13.89 -2.06
N TYR A 77 -7.97 -14.53 -2.58
CA TYR A 77 -8.83 -13.92 -3.60
C TYR A 77 -9.51 -12.65 -3.06
N GLY A 78 -9.16 -11.50 -3.63
CA GLY A 78 -9.60 -10.19 -3.15
C GLY A 78 -8.70 -9.51 -2.13
N ASP A 79 -7.53 -10.08 -1.85
CA ASP A 79 -6.59 -9.53 -0.89
C ASP A 79 -5.51 -8.73 -1.60
N ALA A 80 -5.12 -7.61 -1.01
CA ALA A 80 -3.99 -6.79 -1.41
C ALA A 80 -3.40 -6.10 -0.17
N ASP A 81 -2.16 -6.45 0.19
CA ASP A 81 -1.46 -5.83 1.32
C ASP A 81 -1.10 -4.37 1.01
N CYS A 82 -0.39 -3.68 1.91
CA CYS A 82 -0.06 -2.26 1.74
C CYS A 82 0.57 -1.94 0.38
N SER A 83 1.58 -2.73 -0.01
CA SER A 83 2.31 -2.58 -1.27
C SER A 83 1.62 -3.26 -2.45
N GLY A 84 0.96 -4.39 -2.22
CA GLY A 84 0.11 -5.05 -3.20
C GLY A 84 -1.03 -4.15 -3.68
N PHE A 85 -1.61 -3.38 -2.77
CA PHE A 85 -2.62 -2.36 -3.08
C PHE A 85 -2.03 -1.23 -3.94
N GLN A 86 -0.83 -0.73 -3.62
CA GLN A 86 -0.18 0.27 -4.47
C GLN A 86 0.12 -0.29 -5.87
N ARG A 87 0.56 -1.55 -5.97
CA ARG A 87 0.81 -2.21 -7.26
C ARG A 87 -0.47 -2.49 -8.04
N LEU A 88 -1.58 -2.76 -7.36
CA LEU A 88 -2.91 -2.90 -7.96
C LEU A 88 -3.35 -1.56 -8.57
N VAL A 89 -3.24 -0.47 -7.81
CA VAL A 89 -3.63 0.87 -8.28
C VAL A 89 -2.64 1.38 -9.34
N TRP A 90 -1.39 1.62 -8.96
CA TRP A 90 -0.42 2.26 -9.84
C TRP A 90 0.05 1.38 -10.98
N GLY A 91 0.24 0.09 -10.70
CA GLY A 91 0.68 -0.86 -11.71
C GLY A 91 -0.45 -1.30 -12.62
N TYR A 92 -1.32 -2.16 -12.10
CA TYR A 92 -2.37 -2.79 -12.91
C TYR A 92 -3.41 -1.80 -13.45
N ARG A 93 -3.89 -0.85 -12.62
CA ARG A 93 -4.94 0.09 -13.04
C ARG A 93 -4.44 1.34 -13.76
N MET A 94 -3.24 1.83 -13.42
CA MET A 94 -2.69 3.07 -13.97
C MET A 94 -1.56 2.84 -15.00
N GLY A 95 -1.06 1.61 -15.15
CA GLY A 95 -0.15 1.21 -16.21
C GLY A 95 1.34 1.41 -15.91
N ILE A 96 1.73 1.67 -14.66
CA ILE A 96 3.15 1.71 -14.30
C ILE A 96 3.72 0.28 -14.38
N PRO A 97 4.88 0.07 -15.02
CA PRO A 97 5.49 -1.26 -15.08
C PRO A 97 5.70 -1.86 -13.70
N LEU A 98 5.60 -3.18 -13.59
CA LEU A 98 5.82 -3.94 -12.35
C LEU A 98 6.92 -4.99 -12.59
N HIS A 99 7.69 -5.30 -11.56
CA HIS A 99 8.58 -6.46 -11.55
C HIS A 99 8.45 -7.27 -10.26
N ASN A 100 8.93 -8.52 -10.28
CA ASN A 100 8.72 -9.50 -9.21
C ASN A 100 9.86 -9.57 -8.17
N THR A 101 10.79 -8.62 -8.20
CA THR A 101 11.94 -8.59 -7.29
C THR A 101 11.86 -7.40 -6.36
N ASN A 102 12.73 -7.41 -5.34
CA ASN A 102 12.92 -6.28 -4.42
C ASN A 102 14.26 -5.57 -4.67
N THR A 103 14.86 -5.81 -5.83
CA THR A 103 16.11 -5.19 -6.28
C THR A 103 15.82 -4.01 -7.20
N GLU A 104 16.84 -3.25 -7.57
CA GLU A 104 16.72 -2.27 -8.65
C GLU A 104 16.27 -2.93 -9.97
N GLY A 105 15.42 -2.22 -10.72
CA GLY A 105 14.82 -2.72 -11.96
C GLY A 105 13.82 -1.74 -12.55
N ALA A 106 13.30 -2.07 -13.74
CA ALA A 106 12.27 -1.27 -14.38
C ALA A 106 10.90 -1.53 -13.74
N GLY A 107 10.25 -0.47 -13.27
CA GLY A 107 8.90 -0.52 -12.68
C GLY A 107 8.88 -0.59 -11.16
N LEU A 108 7.70 -0.79 -10.59
CA LEU A 108 7.53 -0.94 -9.14
C LEU A 108 7.99 -2.33 -8.68
N PRO A 109 8.87 -2.41 -7.66
CA PRO A 109 9.20 -3.66 -6.97
C PRO A 109 8.06 -4.11 -6.05
N ARG A 110 8.20 -5.27 -5.42
CA ARG A 110 7.12 -5.90 -4.64
C ARG A 110 6.89 -5.26 -3.26
N ARG A 111 7.95 -5.02 -2.48
CA ARG A 111 7.83 -4.64 -1.06
C ARG A 111 8.00 -3.15 -0.83
N ALA A 112 7.37 -2.62 0.22
CA ALA A 112 7.38 -1.19 0.57
C ALA A 112 8.81 -0.59 0.64
N TYR A 113 9.77 -1.25 1.31
CA TYR A 113 11.15 -0.78 1.35
C TYR A 113 11.80 -0.69 -0.03
N ALA A 114 11.50 -1.66 -0.90
CA ALA A 114 12.06 -1.71 -2.23
C ALA A 114 11.44 -0.62 -3.10
N ILE A 115 10.14 -0.34 -2.95
CA ILE A 115 9.48 0.75 -3.68
C ILE A 115 10.06 2.09 -3.25
N ALA A 116 10.29 2.29 -1.95
CA ALA A 116 10.94 3.50 -1.46
C ALA A 116 12.33 3.69 -2.09
N ALA A 117 13.18 2.65 -2.04
CA ALA A 117 14.56 2.71 -2.51
C ALA A 117 14.68 2.77 -4.04
N HIS A 118 13.95 1.93 -4.76
CA HIS A 118 14.18 1.58 -6.16
C HIS A 118 12.97 1.81 -7.08
N GLY A 119 11.82 2.22 -6.54
CA GLY A 119 10.65 2.51 -7.36
C GLY A 119 10.94 3.60 -8.41
N PRO A 120 10.13 3.69 -9.48
CA PRO A 120 10.31 4.67 -10.52
C PRO A 120 9.99 6.09 -10.02
N GLY A 121 10.15 7.08 -10.91
CA GLY A 121 9.90 8.47 -10.59
C GLY A 121 10.98 9.08 -9.68
N ARG A 122 10.60 10.03 -8.83
CA ARG A 122 11.54 10.82 -8.02
C ARG A 122 11.30 10.68 -6.52
N MET A 123 12.39 10.66 -5.77
CA MET A 123 12.34 10.84 -4.32
C MET A 123 11.83 12.26 -4.01
N VAL A 124 10.86 12.37 -3.10
CA VAL A 124 10.29 13.63 -2.61
C VAL A 124 10.81 13.92 -1.22
N ILE A 125 10.77 12.91 -0.34
CA ILE A 125 11.33 12.95 1.00
C ILE A 125 12.25 11.74 1.15
N PRO A 126 13.57 11.92 1.37
CA PRO A 126 14.51 10.81 1.49
C PRO A 126 14.40 10.09 2.84
N HIS A 127 14.65 8.78 2.85
CA HIS A 127 14.80 8.01 4.09
C HIS A 127 16.14 8.35 4.75
N THR A 128 16.10 8.95 5.95
CA THR A 128 17.31 9.35 6.70
C THR A 128 17.60 8.44 7.90
N GLY A 129 16.98 7.25 7.95
CA GLY A 129 17.17 6.27 9.02
C GLY A 129 16.03 6.30 10.04
N LYS A 130 16.32 6.53 11.32
CA LYS A 130 15.31 6.40 12.40
C LYS A 130 14.41 7.63 12.58
N GLN A 131 14.78 8.75 11.96
CA GLN A 131 14.10 10.03 12.20
C GLN A 131 12.77 10.08 11.43
N GLN A 132 11.75 10.64 12.08
CA GLN A 132 10.52 11.02 11.40
C GLN A 132 10.82 12.12 10.39
N ALA A 133 10.27 11.99 9.18
CA ALA A 133 10.26 13.10 8.25
C ALA A 133 9.22 14.14 8.69
N THR A 134 9.66 15.39 8.90
CA THR A 134 8.82 16.47 9.43
C THR A 134 8.58 17.62 8.46
N ASP A 135 9.46 17.81 7.47
CA ASP A 135 9.21 18.75 6.37
C ASP A 135 8.32 18.08 5.32
N LEU A 136 7.05 18.43 5.34
CA LEU A 136 6.02 17.89 4.47
C LEU A 136 5.68 18.81 3.29
N SER A 137 6.38 19.95 3.17
CA SER A 137 6.05 21.01 2.19
C SER A 137 6.15 20.57 0.73
N ALA A 138 6.98 19.55 0.45
CA ALA A 138 7.20 19.02 -0.90
C ALA A 138 6.15 17.98 -1.34
N LEU A 139 5.34 17.47 -0.41
CA LEU A 139 4.33 16.45 -0.70
C LEU A 139 3.21 16.99 -1.59
N GLN A 140 2.76 16.16 -2.52
CA GLN A 140 1.59 16.40 -3.36
C GLN A 140 0.65 15.21 -3.29
N PRO A 141 -0.68 15.42 -3.32
CA PRO A 141 -1.63 14.32 -3.39
C PRO A 141 -1.25 13.33 -4.50
N GLY A 142 -1.20 12.04 -4.17
CA GLY A 142 -0.77 10.95 -5.04
C GLY A 142 0.65 10.46 -4.77
N ASP A 143 1.47 11.20 -4.02
CA ASP A 143 2.79 10.73 -3.62
C ASP A 143 2.67 9.45 -2.79
N LEU A 144 3.52 8.46 -3.06
CA LEU A 144 3.67 7.32 -2.18
C LEU A 144 4.40 7.75 -0.91
N VAL A 145 3.88 7.32 0.23
CA VAL A 145 4.44 7.57 1.57
C VAL A 145 4.82 6.26 2.24
N PHE A 146 5.96 6.24 2.93
CA PHE A 146 6.59 5.04 3.46
C PHE A 146 6.85 5.16 4.95
N PHE A 147 6.63 4.07 5.67
CA PHE A 147 6.69 4.04 7.12
C PHE A 147 7.50 2.86 7.64
N ALA A 148 8.17 3.09 8.78
CA ALA A 148 8.77 2.08 9.63
C ALA A 148 7.94 1.99 10.92
N ILE A 149 7.02 1.01 10.95
CA ILE A 149 6.00 0.86 12.00
C ILE A 149 6.17 -0.40 12.83
N ILE A 150 7.11 -1.29 12.46
CA ILE A 150 7.55 -2.38 13.32
C ILE A 150 8.35 -1.80 14.49
N LYS A 151 7.82 -1.97 15.70
CA LYS A 151 8.39 -1.44 16.95
C LYS A 151 9.88 -1.72 17.12
N ASP A 152 10.30 -2.95 16.83
CA ASP A 152 11.68 -3.40 17.04
C ASP A 152 12.60 -3.15 15.84
N ARG A 153 12.09 -2.53 14.76
CA ARG A 153 12.86 -2.15 13.57
C ARG A 153 12.51 -0.73 13.08
N PRO A 154 12.81 0.31 13.88
CA PRO A 154 12.34 1.68 13.64
C PRO A 154 12.95 2.38 12.41
N ASP A 155 13.95 1.78 11.77
CA ASP A 155 14.60 2.21 10.53
C ASP A 155 14.24 1.37 9.30
N PHE A 156 13.52 0.26 9.50
CA PHE A 156 13.12 -0.63 8.41
C PHE A 156 11.74 -0.24 7.89
N ILE A 157 11.67 0.23 6.65
CA ILE A 157 10.39 0.52 5.99
C ILE A 157 9.64 -0.80 5.76
N ASP A 158 8.46 -0.94 6.32
CA ASP A 158 7.61 -2.11 6.20
C ASP A 158 6.20 -1.80 5.69
N HIS A 159 5.82 -0.52 5.66
CA HIS A 159 4.49 -0.10 5.24
C HIS A 159 4.53 1.03 4.23
N CYS A 160 3.50 1.10 3.39
CA CYS A 160 3.33 2.21 2.46
C CYS A 160 1.86 2.59 2.26
N GLY A 161 1.65 3.81 1.75
CA GLY A 161 0.36 4.35 1.40
C GLY A 161 0.46 5.43 0.34
N MET A 162 -0.65 6.08 0.06
CA MET A 162 -0.78 7.20 -0.88
C MET A 162 -1.16 8.45 -0.10
N TYR A 163 -0.43 9.54 -0.28
CA TYR A 163 -0.77 10.83 0.32
C TYR A 163 -2.02 11.41 -0.33
N MET A 164 -2.97 11.86 0.48
CA MET A 164 -4.29 12.32 0.03
C MET A 164 -4.43 13.85 0.05
N GLY A 165 -3.47 14.56 0.65
CA GLY A 165 -3.59 16.00 0.89
C GLY A 165 -3.89 16.32 2.36
N LEU A 166 -4.42 17.52 2.58
CA LEU A 166 -4.83 18.00 3.89
C LEU A 166 -6.30 17.66 4.15
N ASP A 167 -6.64 17.34 5.40
CA ASP A 167 -8.04 17.31 5.86
C ASP A 167 -8.55 18.72 6.22
N ASP A 168 -9.80 18.78 6.72
CA ASP A 168 -10.48 20.00 7.13
C ASP A 168 -9.82 20.71 8.33
N GLN A 169 -8.96 20.02 9.06
CA GLN A 169 -8.13 20.56 10.13
C GLN A 169 -6.72 20.93 9.66
N GLY A 170 -6.45 20.84 8.36
CA GLY A 170 -5.13 21.12 7.79
C GLY A 170 -4.08 20.05 8.10
N ARG A 171 -4.50 18.82 8.45
CA ARG A 171 -3.59 17.72 8.80
C ARG A 171 -3.30 16.82 7.61
N HIS A 172 -2.09 16.26 7.52
CA HIS A 172 -1.67 15.50 6.35
C HIS A 172 -2.22 14.06 6.38
N ARG A 173 -3.13 13.72 5.46
CA ARG A 173 -3.78 12.40 5.39
C ARG A 173 -3.16 11.45 4.39
N PHE A 174 -3.23 10.15 4.67
CA PHE A 174 -2.84 9.11 3.72
C PHE A 174 -3.85 7.96 3.66
N TYR A 175 -3.84 7.24 2.53
CA TYR A 175 -4.67 6.07 2.27
C TYR A 175 -3.80 4.83 2.09
N SER A 176 -4.09 3.75 2.80
CA SER A 176 -3.34 2.49 2.68
C SER A 176 -4.18 1.28 3.04
N SER A 177 -3.78 0.11 2.50
CA SER A 177 -4.30 -1.18 2.95
C SER A 177 -3.68 -1.53 4.29
N ARG A 178 -4.51 -1.79 5.30
CA ARG A 178 -4.07 -2.02 6.70
C ARG A 178 -4.62 -3.32 7.24
N SER A 179 -3.79 -4.05 7.97
CA SER A 179 -4.14 -5.32 8.61
C SER A 179 -5.32 -5.16 9.57
N ALA A 180 -5.25 -4.26 10.55
CA ALA A 180 -6.34 -4.06 11.52
C ALA A 180 -7.69 -3.62 10.91
N ALA A 181 -7.66 -2.85 9.82
CA ALA A 181 -8.88 -2.45 9.09
C ALA A 181 -9.29 -3.44 8.01
N ASN A 182 -8.54 -4.54 7.87
CA ASN A 182 -8.60 -5.53 6.82
C ASN A 182 -8.83 -4.93 5.41
N GLY A 183 -7.94 -4.03 4.99
CA GLY A 183 -7.95 -3.47 3.64
C GLY A 183 -7.73 -1.96 3.55
N PRO A 184 -7.93 -1.36 2.35
CA PRO A 184 -7.70 0.06 2.07
C PRO A 184 -8.60 1.02 2.85
N THR A 185 -8.02 1.88 3.68
CA THR A 185 -8.74 2.83 4.53
C THR A 185 -8.00 4.16 4.75
N MET A 186 -8.76 5.23 4.99
CA MET A 186 -8.28 6.50 5.59
C MET A 186 -8.65 6.62 7.07
N GLY A 187 -9.25 5.57 7.63
CA GLY A 187 -9.71 5.53 9.02
C GLY A 187 -8.55 5.42 10.01
N ASP A 188 -8.89 5.68 11.26
CA ASP A 188 -7.90 5.85 12.34
C ASP A 188 -7.78 4.61 13.26
N MET A 189 -8.33 3.48 12.82
CA MET A 189 -8.21 2.19 13.50
C MET A 189 -6.75 1.73 13.52
N SER A 190 -6.25 1.39 14.72
CA SER A 190 -4.84 1.05 14.97
C SER A 190 -3.83 2.13 14.56
N GLY A 191 -4.22 3.40 14.67
CA GLY A 191 -3.37 4.57 14.44
C GLY A 191 -4.00 5.53 13.43
N HIS A 192 -3.96 6.82 13.74
CA HIS A 192 -4.55 7.83 12.86
C HIS A 192 -3.82 7.86 11.53
N ALA A 193 -4.58 8.08 10.45
CA ALA A 193 -4.07 8.16 9.09
C ALA A 193 -3.34 9.49 8.81
N LEU A 194 -2.38 9.84 9.67
CA LEU A 194 -1.67 11.11 9.72
C LEU A 194 -0.17 10.95 9.46
N LEU A 195 0.44 11.92 8.78
CA LEU A 195 1.89 12.00 8.55
C LEU A 195 2.61 12.90 9.58
N ASP A 196 1.87 13.81 10.19
CA ASP A 196 2.39 14.81 11.11
C ASP A 196 1.91 14.59 12.56
N GLY A 197 2.66 15.15 13.50
CA GLY A 197 2.43 14.98 14.93
C GLY A 197 3.12 13.73 15.49
N THR A 198 2.60 13.28 16.64
CA THR A 198 3.28 12.28 17.47
C THR A 198 2.57 10.94 17.49
N ASP A 199 1.59 10.68 16.63
CA ASP A 199 0.86 9.41 16.62
C ASP A 199 1.65 8.28 15.92
N PHE A 200 1.15 7.06 15.98
CA PHE A 200 1.78 5.83 15.49
C PHE A 200 2.35 5.95 14.07
N TYR A 201 1.52 6.29 13.07
CA TYR A 201 2.00 6.41 11.68
C TYR A 201 2.86 7.65 11.48
N ALA A 202 2.53 8.78 12.11
CA ALA A 202 3.34 9.99 12.02
C ALA A 202 4.78 9.73 12.51
N ARG A 203 4.94 9.13 13.71
CA ARG A 203 6.27 8.72 14.22
C ARG A 203 6.97 7.70 13.33
N GLY A 204 6.21 6.89 12.60
CA GLY A 204 6.72 5.91 11.66
C GLY A 204 7.06 6.47 10.29
N PHE A 205 6.65 7.69 9.94
CA PHE A 205 6.83 8.24 8.59
C PHE A 205 8.32 8.50 8.29
N ARG A 206 8.80 8.00 7.14
CA ARG A 206 10.24 8.01 6.79
C ARG A 206 10.56 8.65 5.46
N ALA A 207 9.77 8.38 4.44
CA ALA A 207 10.10 8.76 3.08
C ALA A 207 8.86 8.95 2.23
N ALA A 208 9.03 9.65 1.11
CA ALA A 208 8.00 9.79 0.09
C ALA A 208 8.59 9.80 -1.32
N ARG A 209 7.85 9.26 -2.28
CA ARG A 209 8.25 9.15 -3.69
C ARG A 209 7.06 9.53 -4.58
N ARG A 210 7.35 10.28 -5.64
CA ARG A 210 6.40 10.61 -6.70
C ARG A 210 6.65 9.70 -7.88
N LEU A 211 5.62 8.98 -8.31
CA LEU A 211 5.65 8.07 -9.44
C LEU A 211 5.45 8.79 -10.78
#